data_AF-A0A1R3HC78-F1
#
_entry.id   AF-A0A1R3HC78-F1
#
_cell.length_a   1.000
_cell.length_b   1.000
_cell.length_c   1.000
_cell.angle_alpha   90.00
_cell.angle_beta   90.00
_cell.angle_gamma   90.00
#
_symmetry.space_group_name_H-M   'P 1'
#
loop_
_entity.id
_entity.type
_entity.pdbx_description
1 polymer ?
#
loop_
_entity_poly.entity_id
_entity_poly.type
_entity_poly.pdbx_seq_one_letter_code
_entity_poly.pdbx_strand_id
1 'polypeptide(L)'
;MEEEFPQKVNPPQPPPFLEILCKSSGKKSRFAAGTKAGFAVSLMNMKLDIGSPLALHIGAVKEGEEPISFGPDAVLVNYGNGWKLQTVTEVDFPGNQHKKNGRRSAGFNADPSCKVAPSS
;
A
#
# COMPACT_ATOMS: atom_id res chain seq x y z
N MET A 1 -51.95 2.08 -30.59
CA MET A 1 -50.66 1.52 -31.06
C MET A 1 -49.61 2.48 -30.55
N GLU A 2 -49.16 2.28 -29.31
CA GLU A 2 -48.13 3.11 -28.69
C GLU A 2 -46.78 2.50 -29.05
N GLU A 3 -46.02 3.23 -29.87
CA GLU A 3 -44.64 2.88 -30.19
C GLU A 3 -43.77 3.20 -28.97
N GLU A 4 -43.38 2.15 -28.26
CA GLU A 4 -42.43 2.20 -27.15
C GLU A 4 -41.02 2.40 -27.71
N PHE A 5 -40.50 3.62 -27.61
CA PHE A 5 -39.11 3.92 -27.99
C PHE A 5 -38.15 3.23 -27.00
N PRO A 6 -37.12 2.50 -27.47
CA PRO A 6 -36.22 1.80 -26.57
C PRO A 6 -35.40 2.82 -25.76
N GLN A 7 -35.52 2.75 -24.44
CA GLN A 7 -34.75 3.58 -23.52
C GLN A 7 -33.26 3.32 -23.73
N LYS A 8 -32.53 4.35 -24.15
CA LYS A 8 -31.08 4.34 -24.31
C LYS A 8 -30.46 4.21 -22.91
N VAL A 9 -30.11 2.98 -22.52
CA VAL A 9 -29.42 2.71 -21.25
C VAL A 9 -28.08 3.44 -21.29
N ASN A 10 -27.98 4.55 -20.56
CA ASN A 10 -26.71 5.25 -20.38
C ASN A 10 -25.76 4.31 -19.63
N PRO A 11 -24.54 4.04 -20.14
CA PRO A 11 -23.59 3.24 -19.38
C PRO A 11 -23.30 3.93 -18.04
N PRO A 12 -23.15 3.19 -16.94
CA PRO A 12 -22.83 3.78 -15.64
C PRO A 12 -21.58 4.64 -15.77
N GLN A 13 -21.70 5.94 -15.52
CA GLN A 13 -20.54 6.82 -15.54
C GLN A 13 -19.57 6.35 -14.44
N PRO A 14 -18.26 6.23 -14.74
CA PRO A 14 -17.29 5.84 -13.73
C PRO A 14 -17.34 6.83 -12.56
N PRO A 15 -17.20 6.37 -11.31
CA PRO A 15 -17.22 7.25 -10.16
C PRO A 15 -16.20 8.38 -10.34
N PRO A 16 -16.55 9.63 -10.01
CA PRO A 16 -15.63 10.76 -10.18
C PRO A 16 -14.36 10.62 -9.33
N PHE A 17 -14.43 9.82 -8.25
CA PHE A 17 -13.32 9.50 -7.38
C PHE A 17 -13.42 8.05 -6.87
N LEU A 18 -12.28 7.53 -6.44
CA LEU A 18 -12.11 6.24 -5.80
C LEU A 18 -11.89 6.44 -4.30
N GLU A 19 -12.60 5.69 -3.48
CA GLU A 19 -12.40 5.67 -2.04
C GLU A 19 -11.49 4.50 -1.66
N ILE A 20 -10.46 4.81 -0.87
CA ILE A 20 -9.50 3.82 -0.37
C ILE A 20 -9.53 3.86 1.15
N LEU A 21 -9.78 2.71 1.77
CA LEU A 21 -9.71 2.55 3.22
C LEU A 21 -8.26 2.33 3.64
N CYS A 22 -7.75 3.18 4.52
CA CYS A 22 -6.47 2.94 5.18
C CYS A 22 -6.66 1.94 6.31
N LYS A 23 -6.01 0.78 6.27
CA LYS A 23 -6.06 -0.19 7.39
C LYS A 23 -5.44 0.38 8.66
N SER A 24 -4.27 1.03 8.53
CA SER A 24 -3.52 1.52 9.69
C SER A 24 -4.25 2.59 10.48
N SER A 25 -4.95 3.51 9.80
CA SER A 25 -5.67 4.60 10.46
C SER A 25 -7.20 4.41 10.54
N GLY A 26 -7.76 3.42 9.83
CA GLY A 26 -9.21 3.25 9.67
C GLY A 26 -9.90 4.35 8.86
N LYS A 27 -9.17 5.37 8.39
CA LYS A 27 -9.73 6.51 7.65
C LYS A 27 -9.85 6.21 6.16
N LYS A 28 -10.84 6.80 5.50
CA LYS A 28 -10.99 6.74 4.04
C LYS A 28 -10.34 7.95 3.38
N SER A 29 -9.61 7.72 2.30
CA SER A 29 -9.07 8.77 1.43
C SER A 29 -9.70 8.69 0.04
N ARG A 30 -9.88 9.84 -0.61
CA ARG A 30 -10.47 9.96 -1.95
C ARG A 30 -9.40 10.33 -2.96
N PHE A 31 -9.36 9.63 -4.08
CA PHE A 31 -8.42 9.85 -5.18
C PHE A 31 -9.17 9.97 -6.50
N ALA A 32 -8.65 10.76 -7.44
CA ALA A 32 -9.23 10.84 -8.77
C ALA A 32 -9.09 9.48 -9.49
N ALA A 33 -10.06 9.15 -10.35
CA ALA A 33 -9.94 8.01 -11.26
C ALA A 33 -8.69 8.18 -12.14
N GLY A 34 -7.94 7.11 -12.38
CA GLY A 34 -6.67 7.19 -13.13
C GLY A 34 -5.41 7.39 -12.27
N THR A 35 -5.56 7.64 -10.97
CA THR A 35 -4.42 7.80 -10.05
C THR A 35 -3.58 6.52 -9.98
N LYS A 36 -2.25 6.66 -10.05
CA LYS A 36 -1.31 5.53 -9.82
C LYS A 36 -1.33 5.09 -8.35
N ALA A 37 -1.34 3.78 -8.12
CA ALA A 37 -1.41 3.20 -6.78
C ALA A 37 -0.21 3.62 -5.91
N GLY A 38 1.01 3.64 -6.46
CA GLY A 38 2.21 4.07 -5.72
C GLY A 38 2.10 5.50 -5.19
N PHE A 39 1.58 6.42 -6.01
CA PHE A 39 1.34 7.81 -5.59
C PHE A 39 0.31 7.89 -4.46
N ALA A 40 -0.79 7.13 -4.57
CA ALA A 40 -1.80 7.08 -3.52
C ALA A 40 -1.24 6.52 -2.20
N VAL A 41 -0.44 5.45 -2.25
CA VAL A 41 0.25 4.88 -1.07
C VAL A 41 1.16 5.91 -0.42
N SER A 42 1.97 6.65 -1.19
CA SER A 42 2.86 7.69 -0.64
C SER A 42 2.06 8.76 0.12
N LEU A 43 0.97 9.26 -0.46
CA LEU A 43 0.13 10.28 0.19
C LEU A 43 -0.59 9.74 1.44
N MET A 44 -1.03 8.47 1.42
CA MET A 44 -1.67 7.86 2.58
C MET A 44 -0.67 7.66 3.72
N ASN A 45 0.56 7.20 3.42
CA ASN A 45 1.62 7.01 4.41
C ASN A 45 2.06 8.33 5.05
N MET A 46 2.08 9.44 4.30
CA MET A 46 2.37 10.78 4.85
C MET A 46 1.32 11.27 5.86
N LYS A 47 0.09 10.75 5.80
CA LYS A 47 -1.02 11.14 6.68
C LYS A 47 -1.16 10.23 7.91
N LEU A 48 -0.25 9.27 8.08
CA LEU A 48 -0.27 8.36 9.22
C LEU A 48 0.35 9.02 10.46
N ASP A 49 -0.21 8.70 11.62
CA ASP A 49 0.36 9.09 12.90
C ASP A 49 1.67 8.34 13.15
N ILE A 50 2.59 8.97 13.88
CA ILE A 50 3.90 8.38 14.22
C ILE A 50 3.71 7.02 14.89
N GLY A 51 4.36 5.99 14.35
CA GLY A 51 4.28 4.61 14.85
C GLY A 51 3.18 3.76 14.22
N SER A 52 2.32 4.32 13.37
CA SER A 52 1.36 3.53 12.59
C SER A 52 2.07 2.66 11.53
N PRO A 53 1.63 1.41 11.29
CA PRO A 53 2.18 0.58 10.23
C PRO A 53 2.04 1.24 8.86
N LEU A 54 3.10 1.24 8.06
CA LEU A 54 3.05 1.77 6.69
C LEU A 54 2.25 0.83 5.77
N ALA A 55 1.49 1.43 4.85
CA ALA A 55 0.90 0.70 3.73
C ALA A 55 2.00 0.29 2.75
N LEU A 56 2.01 -0.98 2.37
CA LEU A 56 2.91 -1.55 1.37
C LEU A 56 2.37 -1.33 -0.04
N HIS A 57 1.09 -1.62 -0.24
CA HIS A 57 0.39 -1.43 -1.52
C HIS A 57 -1.12 -1.27 -1.27
N ILE A 58 -1.86 -1.02 -2.34
CA ILE A 58 -3.32 -1.00 -2.32
C ILE A 58 -3.82 -2.30 -2.93
N GLY A 59 -4.85 -2.89 -2.34
CA GLY A 59 -5.57 -4.04 -2.88
C GLY A 59 -7.06 -3.74 -3.04
N ALA A 60 -7.71 -4.43 -3.98
CA ALA A 60 -9.17 -4.54 -3.99
C ALA A 60 -9.54 -5.79 -3.19
N VAL A 61 -10.37 -5.62 -2.17
CA VAL A 61 -10.85 -6.69 -1.29
C VAL A 61 -12.34 -6.93 -1.50
N LYS A 62 -12.75 -8.19 -1.46
CA LYS A 62 -14.15 -8.60 -1.47
C LYS A 62 -14.31 -9.82 -0.57
N GLU A 63 -15.44 -9.92 0.11
CA GLU A 63 -15.72 -11.02 1.03
C GLU A 63 -15.78 -12.36 0.28
N GLY A 64 -15.03 -13.34 0.78
CA GLY A 64 -14.96 -14.69 0.18
C GLY A 64 -14.10 -14.80 -1.08
N GLU A 65 -13.46 -13.72 -1.54
CA GLU A 65 -12.58 -13.73 -2.72
C GLU A 65 -11.15 -13.32 -2.36
N GLU A 66 -10.19 -13.79 -3.16
CA GLU A 66 -8.78 -13.42 -3.00
C GLU A 66 -8.56 -11.95 -3.41
N PRO A 67 -7.80 -11.16 -2.62
CA PRO A 67 -7.60 -9.75 -2.91
C PRO A 67 -6.76 -9.52 -4.17
N ILE A 68 -7.15 -8.53 -4.97
CA ILE A 68 -6.41 -8.12 -6.17
C ILE A 68 -5.38 -7.07 -5.76
N SER A 69 -4.09 -7.36 -5.97
CA SER A 69 -2.98 -6.46 -5.59
C SER A 69 -2.63 -5.48 -6.71
N PHE A 70 -2.47 -4.20 -6.38
CA PHE A 70 -2.04 -3.18 -7.33
C PHE A 70 -0.53 -2.91 -7.21
N GLY A 71 0.20 -3.04 -8.32
CA GLY A 71 1.59 -2.62 -8.41
C GLY A 71 1.75 -1.08 -8.32
N PRO A 72 2.96 -0.57 -8.06
CA PRO A 72 3.18 0.87 -7.83
C PRO A 72 2.81 1.75 -9.04
N ASP A 73 3.01 1.26 -10.26
CA ASP A 73 2.63 1.96 -11.49
C ASP A 73 1.22 1.64 -11.99
N ALA A 74 0.53 0.71 -11.34
CA ALA A 74 -0.84 0.35 -11.72
C ALA A 74 -1.79 1.51 -11.44
N VAL A 75 -2.70 1.74 -12.38
CA VAL A 75 -3.78 2.70 -12.22
C VAL A 75 -4.84 2.10 -11.30
N LEU A 76 -5.31 2.88 -10.33
CA LEU A 76 -6.41 2.49 -9.47
C LEU A 76 -7.71 2.42 -10.28
N VAL A 77 -8.43 1.32 -10.13
CA VAL A 77 -9.71 1.06 -10.80
C VAL A 77 -10.75 0.60 -9.79
N ASN A 78 -12.02 0.89 -10.08
CA ASN A 78 -13.13 0.32 -9.35
C ASN A 78 -13.62 -0.95 -10.05
N TYR A 79 -13.54 -2.09 -9.38
CA TYR A 79 -14.05 -3.36 -9.89
C TYR A 79 -15.57 -3.54 -9.68
N GLY A 80 -16.25 -2.63 -8.98
CA GLY A 80 -17.69 -2.71 -8.73
C GLY A 80 -18.07 -3.87 -7.83
N ASN A 81 -19.35 -4.25 -7.82
CA ASN A 81 -19.84 -5.56 -7.35
C ASN A 81 -19.34 -6.01 -5.94
N GLY A 82 -19.21 -5.06 -5.01
CA GLY A 82 -18.79 -5.33 -3.63
C GLY A 82 -17.28 -5.27 -3.39
N TRP A 83 -16.46 -5.07 -4.43
CA TRP A 83 -15.04 -4.79 -4.29
C TRP A 83 -14.81 -3.43 -3.62
N LYS A 84 -13.88 -3.38 -2.67
CA LYS A 84 -13.47 -2.16 -1.96
C LYS A 84 -11.97 -2.00 -2.03
N LEU A 85 -11.50 -0.79 -2.32
CA LEU A 85 -10.07 -0.51 -2.29
C LEU A 85 -9.61 -0.28 -0.84
N GLN A 86 -8.53 -0.95 -0.46
CA GLN A 86 -7.97 -0.88 0.88
C GLN A 86 -6.44 -0.98 0.82
N THR A 87 -5.74 -0.32 1.74
CA THR A 87 -4.29 -0.49 1.90
C THR A 87 -3.95 -1.81 2.57
N VAL A 88 -2.93 -2.50 2.07
CA VAL A 88 -2.35 -3.68 2.71
C VAL A 88 -1.07 -3.27 3.43
N THR A 89 -0.86 -3.78 4.64
CA THR A 89 0.25 -3.42 5.52
C THR A 89 1.15 -4.63 5.78
N GLU A 90 2.35 -4.42 6.35
CA GLU A 90 3.27 -5.52 6.63
C GLU A 90 2.71 -6.54 7.64
N VAL A 91 1.85 -6.11 8.56
CA VAL A 91 1.17 -7.04 9.49
C VAL A 91 0.18 -7.98 8.80
N ASP A 92 -0.24 -7.67 7.57
CA ASP A 92 -1.10 -8.55 6.78
C ASP A 92 -0.32 -9.69 6.09
N PHE A 93 1.00 -9.57 6.00
CA PHE A 93 1.89 -10.59 5.44
C PHE A 93 2.82 -11.12 6.54
N PRO A 94 2.47 -12.21 7.24
CA PRO A 94 3.38 -12.86 8.20
C PRO A 94 4.61 -13.53 7.53
N GLY A 95 4.89 -13.25 6.25
CA GLY A 95 5.94 -13.88 5.46
C GLY A 95 7.29 -13.17 5.57
N ASN A 96 8.22 -13.80 6.28
CA ASN A 96 9.66 -13.55 6.28
C ASN A 96 10.14 -12.21 6.86
N GLN A 97 10.12 -12.14 8.19
CA GLN A 97 11.12 -11.36 8.94
C GLN A 97 12.53 -11.95 8.69
N HIS A 98 13.11 -11.73 7.52
CA HIS A 98 14.56 -11.78 7.38
C HIS A 98 15.13 -10.52 8.05
N LYS A 99 15.31 -10.64 9.36
CA LYS A 99 16.25 -9.93 10.23
C LYS A 99 17.08 -8.85 9.50
N LYS A 100 16.52 -7.64 9.30
CA LYS A 100 17.37 -6.45 9.11
C LYS A 100 17.92 -6.08 10.48
N ASN A 101 18.97 -6.80 10.87
CA ASN A 101 19.81 -6.42 12.00
C ASN A 101 20.17 -4.95 11.83
N GLY A 102 19.75 -4.12 12.78
CA GLY A 102 20.31 -2.78 12.94
C GLY A 102 21.82 -2.93 13.12
N ARG A 103 22.58 -2.48 12.12
CA ARG A 103 23.95 -2.01 12.36
C ARG A 103 23.84 -0.71 13.16
N ARG A 104 23.61 -0.86 14.47
CA ARG A 104 24.18 0.05 15.45
C ARG A 104 25.68 -0.22 15.46
N SER A 105 26.44 0.48 14.62
CA SER A 105 27.86 0.65 14.89
C SER A 105 27.98 1.65 16.04
N ALA A 106 27.67 1.19 17.25
CA ALA A 106 28.24 1.79 18.45
C ALA A 106 29.73 1.48 18.39
N GLY A 107 30.53 2.50 18.10
CA GLY A 107 31.99 2.44 18.21
C GLY A 107 32.36 2.21 19.66
N PHE A 108 32.53 0.94 20.03
CA PHE A 108 33.25 0.57 21.23
C PHE A 108 34.74 0.64 20.90
N ASN A 109 35.40 1.60 21.54
CA ASN A 109 36.85 1.63 21.70
C ASN A 109 37.31 0.29 22.29
N ALA A 110 38.19 -0.39 21.57
CA ALA A 110 39.09 -1.37 22.15
C ALA A 110 40.45 -1.11 21.50
N ASP A 111 41.30 -0.43 22.27
CA ASP A 111 42.74 -0.39 22.07
C ASP A 111 43.29 -1.82 22.13
N PRO A 112 44.05 -2.28 21.12
CA PRO A 112 44.94 -3.41 21.28
C PRO A 112 46.36 -2.90 21.09
N SER A 113 46.95 -2.39 22.18
CA SER A 113 48.40 -2.45 22.40
C SER A 113 48.87 -3.91 22.33
N CYS A 114 49.17 -4.40 21.13
CA CYS A 114 49.98 -5.59 20.88
C CYS A 114 50.80 -5.35 19.59
N LYS A 115 51.86 -4.53 19.68
CA LYS A 115 52.91 -4.54 18.67
C LYS A 115 53.83 -5.73 18.95
N VAL A 116 53.64 -6.81 18.22
CA VAL A 116 54.70 -7.80 17.98
C VAL A 116 55.09 -7.65 16.51
N ALA A 117 56.27 -7.08 16.26
CA ALA A 117 56.93 -7.15 14.97
C ALA A 117 58.19 -8.00 15.13
N PRO A 118 58.44 -8.97 14.25
CA PRO A 118 59.74 -9.62 14.13
C PRO A 118 60.63 -8.92 13.09
N SER A 119 61.93 -9.24 13.16
CA SER A 119 63.01 -8.95 12.20
C SER A 119 63.61 -7.54 12.31
N SER A 120 64.92 -7.33 12.50
CA SER A 120 66.10 -8.06 12.01
C SER A 120 67.27 -8.00 12.99
#